data_AF-A0A3M1NII3-F1
#
_entry.id   AF-A0A3M1NII3-F1
#
_cell.length_a   1.000
_cell.length_b   1.000
_cell.length_c   1.000
_cell.angle_alpha   90.00
_cell.angle_beta   90.00
_cell.angle_gamma   90.00
#
_symmetry.space_group_name_H-M   'P 1'
#
loop_
_entity.id
_entity.type
_entity.pdbx_description
1 polymer ?
#
loop_
_entity_poly.entity_id
_entity_poly.type
_entity_poly.pdbx_seq_one_letter_code
_entity_poly.pdbx_strand_id
1 'polypeptide(L)'
;MYSVSRPFGITILSAYYLLWGLATVLWSLLTSVFGVVLVCFAPGLLIGGLWGLIQGVLSMILGFSLYSGKDWARALVMLLAIIGIVISVLSGAGGGFGIGEILNIAVNTFVLFYVNSERVKQFFATN
;
A
#
# COMPACT_ATOMS: atom_id res chain seq x y z
N MET A 1 12.97 -30.72 -0.79
CA MET A 1 12.29 -29.50 -0.33
C MET A 1 11.67 -28.84 -1.55
N TYR A 2 10.36 -28.96 -1.75
CA TYR A 2 9.68 -28.30 -2.86
C TYR A 2 9.64 -26.80 -2.52
N SER A 3 10.38 -25.98 -3.26
CA SER A 3 10.19 -24.54 -3.21
C SER A 3 8.80 -24.27 -3.75
N VAL A 4 7.86 -23.93 -2.86
CA VAL A 4 6.54 -23.46 -3.27
C VAL A 4 6.79 -22.23 -4.14
N SER A 5 6.57 -22.39 -5.45
CA SER A 5 6.81 -21.33 -6.42
C SER A 5 5.97 -20.11 -6.04
N ARG A 6 6.61 -18.94 -5.98
CA ARG A 6 5.99 -17.71 -5.50
C ARG A 6 4.77 -17.38 -6.35
N PRO A 7 3.58 -17.20 -5.76
CA PRO A 7 2.38 -16.84 -6.51
C PRO A 7 2.61 -15.52 -7.25
N PHE A 8 2.38 -15.51 -8.57
CA PHE A 8 2.64 -14.35 -9.44
C PHE A 8 1.98 -13.06 -8.93
N GLY A 9 0.76 -13.13 -8.38
CA GLY A 9 0.09 -11.97 -7.81
C GLY A 9 0.75 -11.38 -6.56
N ILE A 10 1.46 -12.17 -5.74
CA ILE A 10 2.24 -11.64 -4.61
C ILE A 10 3.44 -10.85 -5.13
N THR A 11 4.10 -11.36 -6.18
CA THR A 11 5.20 -10.67 -6.84
C THR A 11 4.72 -9.31 -7.38
N ILE A 12 3.59 -9.27 -8.07
CA ILE A 12 3.00 -8.01 -8.55
C ILE A 12 2.67 -7.07 -7.39
N LEU A 13 2.03 -7.57 -6.32
CA LEU A 13 1.67 -6.74 -5.17
C LEU A 13 2.91 -6.14 -4.50
N SER A 14 3.96 -6.96 -4.32
CA SER A 14 5.22 -6.52 -3.74
C SER A 14 5.91 -5.46 -4.60
N ALA A 15 5.93 -5.65 -5.92
CA ALA A 15 6.47 -4.68 -6.87
C ALA A 15 5.67 -3.38 -6.83
N TYR A 16 4.34 -3.46 -6.76
CA TYR A 16 3.47 -2.30 -6.62
C TYR A 16 3.81 -1.50 -5.35
N TYR A 17 3.89 -2.14 -4.17
CA TYR A 17 4.22 -1.44 -2.92
C TYR A 17 5.64 -0.86 -2.89
N LEU A 18 6.59 -1.52 -3.55
CA LEU A 18 7.96 -0.99 -3.69
C LEU A 18 8.00 0.23 -4.62
N LEU A 19 7.36 0.15 -5.79
CA LEU A 19 7.28 1.24 -6.76
C LEU A 19 6.49 2.43 -6.19
N TRP A 20 5.36 2.15 -5.56
CA TRP A 20 4.55 3.16 -4.87
C TRP A 20 5.35 3.82 -3.76
N GLY A 21 5.99 3.02 -2.90
CA GLY A 21 6.87 3.50 -1.84
C GLY A 21 7.96 4.44 -2.37
N LEU A 22 8.65 4.02 -3.43
CA LEU A 22 9.70 4.80 -4.08
C LEU A 22 9.17 6.12 -4.66
N ALA A 23 8.03 6.08 -5.36
CA ALA A 23 7.38 7.28 -5.88
C ALA A 23 6.99 8.24 -4.76
N THR A 24 6.40 7.74 -3.66
CA THR A 24 6.10 8.58 -2.49
C THR A 24 7.35 9.16 -1.86
N VAL A 25 8.44 8.40 -1.67
CA VAL A 25 9.69 8.93 -1.11
C VAL A 25 10.25 10.05 -1.99
N LEU A 26 10.30 9.85 -3.30
CA LEU A 26 10.80 10.87 -4.24
C LEU A 26 9.93 12.13 -4.25
N TRP A 27 8.61 11.96 -4.28
CA TRP A 27 7.66 13.07 -4.20
C TRP A 27 7.83 13.83 -2.88
N SER A 28 7.95 13.11 -1.78
CA SER A 28 8.09 13.69 -0.45
C SER A 28 9.41 14.43 -0.25
N LEU A 29 10.50 13.92 -0.85
CA LEU A 29 11.78 14.61 -0.93
C LEU A 29 11.66 15.92 -1.72
N LEU A 30 11.00 15.88 -2.89
CA LEU A 30 10.76 17.06 -3.70
C LEU A 30 9.99 18.12 -2.92
N THR A 31 8.85 17.75 -2.31
CA THR A 31 8.02 18.68 -1.53
C THR A 31 8.71 19.17 -0.26
N SER A 32 9.58 18.36 0.35
CA SER A 32 10.38 18.80 1.50
C SER A 32 11.43 19.83 1.10
N VAL A 33 12.16 19.61 0.01
CA VAL A 33 13.18 20.55 -0.50
C VAL A 33 12.54 21.88 -0.90
N PHE A 34 11.47 21.84 -1.69
CA PHE A 34 10.72 23.06 -2.03
C PHE A 34 10.03 23.67 -0.80
N GLY A 35 9.58 22.85 0.14
CA GLY A 35 9.01 23.28 1.42
C GLY A 35 9.99 24.06 2.27
N VAL A 36 11.27 23.65 2.34
CA VAL A 36 12.34 24.40 3.04
C VAL A 36 12.57 25.77 2.38
N VAL A 37 12.50 25.85 1.05
CA VAL A 37 12.67 27.13 0.34
C VAL A 37 11.46 28.05 0.52
N LEU A 38 10.27 27.50 0.77
CA LEU A 38 8.99 28.21 0.89
C LEU A 38 8.42 28.24 2.32
N VAL A 39 9.22 27.99 3.36
CA VAL A 39 8.77 27.86 4.78
C VAL A 39 7.84 29.00 5.21
N CYS A 40 8.11 30.23 4.77
CA CYS A 40 7.33 31.40 5.14
C CYS A 40 5.95 31.49 4.48
N PHE A 41 5.73 30.78 3.37
CA PHE A 41 4.49 30.84 2.56
C PHE A 41 3.66 29.57 2.61
N ALA A 42 4.28 28.42 2.89
CA ALA A 42 3.59 27.13 2.88
C ALA A 42 4.23 26.13 3.87
N PRO A 43 4.14 26.37 5.19
CA PRO A 43 4.68 25.44 6.21
C PRO A 43 4.06 24.03 6.13
N GLY A 44 2.85 23.91 5.58
CA GLY A 44 2.20 22.61 5.34
C GLY A 44 2.95 21.69 4.38
N LEU A 45 3.76 22.23 3.46
CA LEU A 45 4.57 21.43 2.51
C LEU A 45 5.69 20.66 3.21
N LEU A 46 6.28 21.23 4.28
CA LEU A 46 7.28 20.53 5.08
C LEU A 46 6.68 19.37 5.87
N ILE A 47 5.51 19.59 6.47
CA ILE A 47 4.83 18.55 7.26
C ILE A 47 4.37 17.41 6.35
N GLY A 48 3.77 17.74 5.19
CA GLY A 48 3.40 16.75 4.18
C GLY A 48 4.61 15.99 3.63
N GLY A 49 5.72 16.70 3.42
CA GLY A 49 6.99 16.13 2.98
C GLY A 49 7.65 15.20 4.00
N LEU A 50 7.51 15.43 5.30
CA LEU A 50 8.00 14.50 6.31
C LEU A 50 7.10 13.27 6.42
N TRP A 51 5.78 13.47 6.36
CA TRP A 51 4.80 12.39 6.42
C TRP A 51 4.90 11.42 5.25
N GLY A 52 5.08 11.92 4.03
CA GLY A 52 5.22 11.06 2.85
C GLY A 52 6.51 10.22 2.83
N LEU A 53 7.58 10.67 3.51
CA LEU A 53 8.79 9.87 3.70
C LEU A 53 8.50 8.65 4.59
N ILE A 54 7.80 8.87 5.71
CA ILE A 54 7.41 7.79 6.63
C ILE A 54 6.52 6.78 5.90
N GLN A 55 5.51 7.25 5.17
CA GLN A 55 4.64 6.39 4.36
C GLN A 55 5.40 5.60 3.31
N GLY A 56 6.31 6.24 2.57
CA GLY A 56 7.07 5.59 1.51
C GLY A 56 7.99 4.48 2.03
N VAL A 57 8.67 4.72 3.16
CA VAL A 57 9.50 3.71 3.83
C VAL A 57 8.65 2.54 4.34
N LEU A 58 7.52 2.81 4.98
CA LEU A 58 6.60 1.76 5.43
C LEU A 58 6.06 0.91 4.26
N SER A 59 5.73 1.55 3.13
CA SER A 59 5.30 0.86 1.92
C SER A 59 6.40 -0.06 1.36
N MET A 60 7.66 0.39 1.37
CA MET A 60 8.79 -0.44 0.96
C MET A 60 9.02 -1.63 1.91
N ILE A 61 8.94 -1.42 3.23
CA ILE A 61 9.06 -2.47 4.23
C ILE A 61 7.97 -3.53 4.02
N LEU A 62 6.73 -3.09 3.77
CA LEU A 62 5.60 -3.98 3.46
C LEU A 62 5.84 -4.75 2.16
N GLY A 63 6.30 -4.09 1.10
CA GLY A 63 6.61 -4.73 -0.18
C GLY A 63 7.70 -5.81 -0.03
N PHE A 64 8.80 -5.49 0.67
CA PHE A 64 9.87 -6.45 0.93
C PHE A 64 9.43 -7.61 1.83
N SER A 65 8.58 -7.33 2.82
CA SER A 65 8.07 -8.35 3.73
C SER A 65 7.07 -9.28 3.06
N LEU A 66 6.26 -8.76 2.12
CA LEU A 66 5.43 -9.59 1.23
C LEU A 66 6.28 -10.47 0.33
N TYR A 67 7.31 -9.89 -0.28
CA TYR A 67 8.21 -10.62 -1.16
C TYR A 67 8.96 -11.74 -0.42
N SER A 68 9.25 -11.52 0.87
CA SER A 68 9.90 -12.51 1.73
C SER A 68 8.96 -13.59 2.26
N GLY A 69 7.64 -13.50 2.01
CA GLY A 69 6.68 -14.50 2.47
C GLY A 69 6.39 -14.45 3.98
N LYS A 70 6.58 -13.31 4.64
CA LYS A 70 6.31 -13.17 6.08
C LYS A 70 4.80 -13.12 6.38
N ASP A 71 4.31 -13.98 7.28
CA ASP A 71 2.89 -14.06 7.68
C ASP A 71 2.29 -12.72 8.15
N TRP A 72 3.05 -11.92 8.90
CA TRP A 72 2.57 -10.61 9.39
C TRP A 72 2.34 -9.60 8.25
N ALA A 73 3.09 -9.71 7.15
CA ALA A 73 2.92 -8.83 5.99
C ALA A 73 1.59 -9.12 5.29
N ARG A 74 1.20 -10.40 5.25
CA ARG A 74 -0.10 -10.84 4.74
C ARG A 74 -1.25 -10.29 5.59
N ALA A 75 -1.12 -10.34 6.92
CA ALA A 75 -2.11 -9.76 7.84
C ALA A 75 -2.25 -8.24 7.64
N LEU A 76 -1.13 -7.53 7.46
CA LEU A 76 -1.16 -6.09 7.19
C LEU A 76 -1.82 -5.75 5.85
N VAL A 77 -1.54 -6.48 4.77
CA VAL A 77 -2.23 -6.24 3.49
C VAL A 77 -3.74 -6.43 3.60
N MET A 78 -4.18 -7.49 4.31
CA MET A 78 -5.61 -7.69 4.55
C MET A 78 -6.20 -6.51 5.34
N LEU A 79 -5.52 -6.06 6.38
CA LEU A 79 -5.94 -4.92 7.18
C LEU A 79 -6.00 -3.62 6.36
N LEU A 80 -4.98 -3.34 5.54
CA LEU A 80 -4.96 -2.18 4.64
C LEU A 80 -6.09 -2.24 3.60
N ALA A 81 -6.37 -3.42 3.05
CA ALA A 81 -7.45 -3.59 2.08
C ALA A 81 -8.83 -3.36 2.71
N ILE A 82 -9.05 -3.83 3.94
CA ILE A 82 -10.27 -3.55 4.70
C ILE A 82 -10.40 -2.04 4.95
N ILE A 83 -9.32 -1.37 5.39
CA ILE A 83 -9.32 0.08 5.60
C ILE A 83 -9.65 0.81 4.30
N GLY A 84 -9.06 0.40 3.17
CA GLY A 84 -9.31 0.99 1.86
C GLY A 84 -10.78 0.90 1.44
N ILE A 85 -11.43 -0.25 1.70
CA ILE A 85 -12.87 -0.43 1.47
C ILE A 85 -13.67 0.50 2.38
N VAL A 86 -13.38 0.53 3.68
CA VAL A 86 -14.12 1.36 4.65
C VAL A 86 -14.02 2.84 4.28
N ILE A 87 -12.83 3.34 3.95
CA ILE A 87 -12.63 4.73 3.52
C ILE A 87 -13.43 5.02 2.25
N SER A 88 -13.39 4.11 1.26
CA SER A 88 -14.13 4.29 0.01
C SER A 88 -15.65 4.30 0.21
N VAL A 89 -16.17 3.47 1.11
CA VAL A 89 -17.58 3.43 1.49
C VAL A 89 -17.99 4.71 2.23
N LEU A 90 -17.19 5.17 3.19
CA LEU A 90 -17.45 6.42 3.92
C LEU A 90 -17.40 7.65 2.99
N SER A 91 -16.48 7.66 2.02
CA SER A 91 -16.37 8.70 1.01
C SER A 91 -17.61 8.74 0.11
N GLY A 92 -18.07 7.58 -0.36
CA GLY A 92 -19.27 7.47 -1.18
C GLY A 92 -20.57 7.80 -0.43
N ALA A 93 -20.61 7.56 0.89
CA ALA A 93 -21.80 7.83 1.71
C ALA A 93 -22.16 9.32 1.83
N GLY A 94 -21.19 10.23 1.63
CA GLY A 94 -21.40 11.68 1.75
C GLY A 94 -21.84 12.40 0.47
N GLY A 95 -21.65 11.80 -0.71
CA GLY A 95 -21.87 12.48 -2.00
C GLY A 95 -22.26 11.59 -3.18
N GLY A 96 -22.49 10.29 -2.96
CA GLY A 96 -22.72 9.30 -4.01
C GLY A 96 -21.45 8.53 -4.39
N PHE A 97 -21.61 7.30 -4.88
CA PHE A 97 -20.50 6.47 -5.34
C PHE A 97 -20.10 6.86 -6.76
N GLY A 98 -18.95 7.51 -6.91
CA GLY A 98 -18.31 7.71 -8.21
C GLY A 98 -17.63 6.44 -8.71
N ILE A 99 -17.20 6.49 -9.98
CA ILE A 99 -16.47 5.38 -10.62
C ILE A 99 -15.16 5.08 -9.87
N GLY A 100 -14.53 6.11 -9.30
CA GLY A 100 -13.28 5.97 -8.53
C GLY A 100 -13.47 5.14 -7.27
N GLU A 101 -14.49 5.42 -6.46
CA GLU A 101 -14.77 4.67 -5.23
C GLU A 101 -15.13 3.22 -5.54
N ILE A 102 -15.94 2.99 -6.58
CA ILE A 102 -16.36 1.64 -6.98
C ILE A 102 -15.14 0.81 -7.40
N LEU A 103 -14.25 1.37 -8.21
CA LEU A 103 -13.01 0.70 -8.62
C LEU A 103 -12.10 0.42 -7.41
N ASN A 104 -11.98 1.37 -6.48
CA ASN A 104 -11.18 1.20 -5.28
C ASN A 104 -11.71 0.04 -4.41
N ILE A 105 -13.03 -0.02 -4.21
CA ILE A 105 -13.69 -1.12 -3.49
C ILE A 105 -13.46 -2.45 -4.22
N ALA A 106 -13.63 -2.48 -5.54
CA ALA A 106 -13.46 -3.69 -6.35
C ALA A 106 -12.02 -4.23 -6.27
N VAL A 107 -11.01 -3.36 -6.41
CA VAL A 107 -9.59 -3.74 -6.31
C VAL A 107 -9.27 -4.26 -4.90
N ASN A 108 -9.66 -3.56 -3.84
CA ASN A 108 -9.38 -4.02 -2.48
C ASN A 108 -10.09 -5.33 -2.13
N THR A 109 -11.31 -5.52 -2.64
CA THR A 109 -12.05 -6.78 -2.50
C THR A 109 -11.34 -7.92 -3.23
N PHE A 110 -10.85 -7.67 -4.44
CA PHE A 110 -10.05 -8.63 -5.20
C PHE A 110 -8.76 -9.00 -4.47
N VAL A 111 -8.05 -8.01 -3.91
CA VAL A 111 -6.84 -8.22 -3.11
C VAL A 111 -7.14 -9.08 -1.89
N LEU A 112 -8.23 -8.82 -1.16
CA LEU A 112 -8.66 -9.64 -0.03
C LEU A 112 -8.93 -11.09 -0.44
N PHE A 113 -9.66 -11.29 -1.53
CA PHE A 113 -9.98 -12.63 -2.04
C PHE A 113 -8.71 -13.38 -2.45
N TYR A 114 -7.81 -12.70 -3.19
CA TYR A 114 -6.56 -13.29 -3.65
C TYR A 114 -5.62 -13.65 -2.49
N VAL A 115 -5.43 -12.74 -1.53
CA VAL A 115 -4.56 -12.95 -0.36
C VAL A 115 -5.13 -14.02 0.58
N ASN A 116 -6.45 -14.27 0.53
CA ASN A 116 -7.10 -15.33 1.29
C ASN A 116 -7.17 -16.69 0.56
N SER A 117 -6.68 -16.77 -0.69
CA SER A 117 -6.63 -18.03 -1.44
C SER A 117 -5.68 -19.05 -0.81
N GLU A 118 -6.00 -20.34 -0.96
CA GLU A 118 -5.21 -21.44 -0.36
C GLU A 118 -3.76 -21.45 -0.83
N ARG A 119 -3.51 -21.14 -2.10
CA ARG A 119 -2.17 -21.05 -2.68
C ARG A 119 -1.32 -19.97 -1.99
N VAL A 120 -1.93 -18.83 -1.65
CA VAL A 120 -1.25 -17.74 -0.94
C VAL A 120 -1.06 -18.10 0.53
N LYS A 121 -2.09 -18.66 1.19
CA LYS A 121 -2.00 -19.17 2.57
C LYS A 121 -0.83 -20.14 2.74
N GLN A 122 -0.70 -21.10 1.84
CA GLN A 122 0.36 -22.10 1.89
C GLN A 122 1.75 -21.48 1.75
N PHE A 123 1.94 -20.49 0.87
CA PHE A 123 3.22 -19.80 0.67
C PHE A 123 3.69 -19.05 1.93
N PHE A 124 2.76 -18.41 2.64
CA PHE A 124 3.07 -17.69 3.87
C PHE A 124 3.22 -18.63 5.08
N ALA A 125 2.48 -19.74 5.14
CA ALA A 125 2.60 -20.73 6.22
C ALA A 125 3.86 -21.62 6.15
N THR A 126 4.63 -21.58 5.05
CA THR A 126 5.87 -22.35 4.90
C THR A 126 7.16 -21.54 5.12
N ASN A 127 7.08 -20.23 5.33
CA ASN A 127 8.22 -19.33 5.52
C ASN A 127 8.16 -18.61 6.87
#